data_AF-A0A2D7M1R9-F1
#
_entry.id   AF-A0A2D7M1R9-F1
#
_cell.length_a   1.000
_cell.length_b   1.000
_cell.length_c   1.000
_cell.angle_alpha   90.00
_cell.angle_beta   90.00
_cell.angle_gamma   90.00
#
_symmetry.space_group_name_H-M   'P 1'
#
loop_
_entity.id
_entity.type
_entity.pdbx_description
1 polymer ?
#
loop_
_entity_poly.entity_id
_entity_poly.type
_entity_poly.pdbx_seq_one_letter_code
_entity_poly.pdbx_strand_id
1 'polypeptide(L)' 'MSSVDPPEKNPQEPPWKDAHAHALKEGAEGYRDPVTGFWVWTEIAHQKRGDCCHSGCRHCPYRETEESPS' A
#
# COMPACT_ATOMS: atom_id res chain seq x y z
N MET A 1 -19.57 4.04 -31.35
CA MET A 1 -19.77 3.20 -30.15
C MET A 1 -18.39 2.97 -29.58
N SER A 2 -18.00 3.71 -28.53
CA SER A 2 -16.69 3.54 -27.91
C SER A 2 -16.70 2.25 -27.08
N SER A 3 -16.09 1.20 -27.61
CA SER A 3 -15.63 0.09 -26.79
C SER A 3 -14.43 0.61 -26.00
N VAL A 4 -14.64 0.90 -24.72
CA VAL A 4 -13.52 1.08 -23.80
C VAL A 4 -13.05 -0.33 -23.46
N ASP A 5 -11.97 -0.77 -24.08
CA ASP A 5 -11.32 -2.01 -23.67
C ASP A 5 -10.95 -1.88 -22.18
N PRO A 6 -11.19 -2.92 -21.35
CA PRO A 6 -10.79 -2.89 -19.95
C PRO A 6 -9.27 -2.68 -19.86
N PRO A 7 -8.77 -1.87 -18.92
CA PRO A 7 -7.33 -1.64 -18.81
C PRO A 7 -6.63 -2.98 -18.56
N GLU A 8 -5.86 -3.44 -19.55
CA GLU A 8 -4.92 -4.54 -19.37
C GLU A 8 -4.01 -4.19 -18.18
N LYS A 9 -4.01 -5.05 -17.15
CA LYS A 9 -3.16 -4.86 -15.95
C LYS A 9 -1.72 -4.63 -16.42
N ASN A 10 -1.12 -3.52 -16.03
CA ASN A 10 0.24 -3.16 -16.44
C ASN A 10 1.22 -4.24 -15.95
N PRO A 11 1.98 -4.92 -16.84
CA PRO A 11 2.89 -6.00 -16.47
C PRO A 11 4.03 -5.59 -15.53
N GLN A 12 4.24 -4.27 -15.35
CA GLN A 12 5.25 -3.70 -14.47
C GLN A 12 4.74 -3.45 -13.04
N GLU A 13 3.46 -3.73 -12.76
CA GLU A 13 2.95 -3.58 -11.40
C GLU A 13 3.50 -4.67 -10.48
N PRO A 14 4.11 -4.28 -9.34
CA PRO A 14 4.66 -5.27 -8.44
C PRO A 14 3.52 -6.07 -7.79
N PRO A 15 3.71 -7.39 -7.59
CA PRO A 15 2.65 -8.30 -7.13
C PRO A 15 2.18 -8.00 -5.69
N TRP A 16 2.95 -7.22 -4.92
CA TRP A 16 2.51 -6.75 -3.60
C TRP A 16 1.36 -5.73 -3.68
N LYS A 17 1.10 -5.09 -4.83
CA LYS A 17 -0.03 -4.16 -5.00
C LYS A 17 -1.38 -4.86 -4.82
N ASP A 18 -1.57 -6.00 -5.45
CA ASP A 18 -2.83 -6.76 -5.34
C ASP A 18 -3.03 -7.26 -3.90
N ALA A 19 -1.97 -7.77 -3.25
CA ALA A 19 -2.01 -8.20 -1.85
C ALA A 19 -2.32 -7.04 -0.88
N HIS A 20 -1.75 -5.86 -1.14
CA HIS A 20 -2.03 -4.64 -0.38
C HIS A 20 -3.49 -4.21 -0.55
N ALA A 21 -3.98 -4.11 -1.80
CA ALA A 21 -5.35 -3.72 -2.10
C ALA A 21 -6.37 -4.68 -1.46
N HIS A 22 -6.08 -5.99 -1.48
CA HIS A 22 -6.90 -6.98 -0.79
C HIS A 22 -6.91 -6.75 0.73
N ALA A 23 -5.75 -6.52 1.35
CA ALA A 23 -5.66 -6.24 2.77
C ALA A 23 -6.44 -4.98 3.17
N LEU A 24 -6.38 -3.90 2.37
CA LEU A 24 -7.17 -2.70 2.61
C LEU A 24 -8.67 -2.95 2.52
N LYS A 25 -9.10 -3.71 1.49
CA LYS A 25 -10.52 -4.06 1.31
C LYS A 25 -11.08 -4.85 2.50
N GLU A 26 -10.27 -5.74 3.06
CA GLU A 26 -10.63 -6.53 4.24
C GLU A 26 -10.43 -5.77 5.57
N GLY A 27 -9.96 -4.52 5.53
CA GLY A 27 -9.64 -3.75 6.74
C GLY A 27 -8.47 -4.31 7.55
N ALA A 28 -7.62 -5.11 6.93
CA ALA A 28 -6.48 -5.76 7.57
C ALA A 28 -5.33 -4.77 7.82
N GLU A 29 -4.66 -4.97 8.95
CA GLU A 29 -3.53 -4.15 9.41
C GLU A 29 -2.23 -4.45 8.64
N GLY A 30 -2.17 -5.57 7.93
CA GLY A 30 -1.00 -5.96 7.17
C GLY A 30 -1.26 -7.13 6.24
N TYR A 31 -0.27 -7.45 5.42
CA TYR A 31 -0.26 -8.60 4.53
C TYR A 31 1.14 -9.20 4.47
N ARG A 32 1.24 -10.46 4.02
CA ARG A 32 2.54 -11.03 3.63
C ARG A 32 2.86 -10.61 2.20
N ASP A 33 4.02 -9.99 2.03
CA ASP A 33 4.58 -9.68 0.73
C ASP A 33 4.81 -10.98 -0.05
N PRO A 34 4.15 -11.19 -1.21
CA PRO A 34 4.27 -12.44 -1.96
C PRO A 34 5.64 -12.63 -2.61
N VAL A 35 6.46 -11.57 -2.70
CA VAL A 35 7.82 -11.63 -3.27
C VAL A 35 8.83 -11.95 -2.18
N THR A 36 8.75 -11.24 -1.04
CA THR A 36 9.77 -11.33 0.02
C THR A 36 9.37 -12.25 1.18
N GLY A 37 8.08 -12.58 1.31
CA GLY A 37 7.53 -13.35 2.43
C GLY A 37 7.41 -12.57 3.75
N PHE A 38 7.86 -11.31 3.77
CA PHE A 38 7.83 -10.47 4.97
C PHE A 38 6.44 -9.94 5.28
N TRP A 39 6.22 -9.64 6.56
CA TRP A 39 5.03 -8.93 7.01
C TRP A 39 5.13 -7.45 6.67
N VAL A 40 4.15 -6.93 5.95
CA VAL A 40 4.05 -5.52 5.54
C VAL A 40 2.80 -4.91 6.15
N TRP A 41 2.97 -3.82 6.90
CA TRP A 41 1.87 -3.06 7.48
C TRP A 41 1.16 -2.21 6.42
N THR A 42 -0.16 -2.13 6.51
CA THR A 42 -1.00 -1.23 5.71
C THR A 42 -1.08 0.15 6.34
N GLU A 43 -1.60 1.13 5.61
CA GLU A 43 -1.91 2.45 6.16
C GLU A 43 -2.87 2.38 7.35
N ILE A 44 -3.78 1.40 7.37
CA ILE A 44 -4.75 1.19 8.45
C ILE A 44 -4.03 0.95 9.78
N ALA A 45 -3.00 0.11 9.78
CA ALA A 45 -2.20 -0.13 10.98
C ALA A 45 -1.48 1.13 11.46
N HIS A 46 -0.97 1.94 10.54
CA HIS A 46 -0.33 3.19 10.87
C HIS A 46 -1.32 4.21 11.42
N GLN A 47 -2.50 4.35 10.82
CA GLN A 47 -3.57 5.21 11.33
C GLN A 47 -4.03 4.80 12.72
N LYS A 48 -4.20 3.49 12.98
CA LYS A 48 -4.55 2.96 14.31
C LYS A 48 -3.45 3.21 15.34
N ARG A 49 -2.18 3.08 14.95
CA ARG A 49 -1.03 3.34 15.82
C ARG A 49 -0.85 4.84 16.09
N GLY A 50 -1.23 5.69 15.15
CA GLY A 50 -1.09 7.15 15.22
C GLY A 50 0.33 7.67 14.95
N ASP A 51 1.27 6.82 14.50
CA ASP A 51 2.67 7.18 14.32
C ASP A 51 3.40 6.29 13.29
N CYS A 52 4.49 6.81 12.71
CA CYS A 52 5.40 6.14 11.78
C CYS A 52 6.11 4.94 12.44
N CYS A 53 6.16 3.77 11.77
CA CYS A 53 6.82 2.59 12.34
C CYS A 53 8.35 2.62 12.29
N HIS A 54 8.96 3.57 11.55
CA HIS A 54 10.41 3.72 11.37
C HIS A 54 11.17 2.51 10.79
N SER A 55 10.46 1.47 10.32
CA SER A 55 11.05 0.23 9.81
C SER A 55 11.03 0.11 8.28
N GLY A 56 10.90 1.23 7.56
CA GLY A 56 10.95 1.25 6.10
C GLY A 56 9.70 0.72 5.39
N CYS A 57 8.51 0.90 5.97
CA CYS A 57 7.27 0.52 5.29
C CYS A 57 7.03 1.34 4.01
N ARG A 58 6.38 0.70 3.02
CA ARG A 58 6.19 1.26 1.67
C ARG A 58 5.02 2.23 1.57
N HIS A 59 4.09 2.20 2.54
CA HIS A 59 2.83 2.95 2.51
C HIS A 59 2.60 3.68 3.84
N CYS A 60 3.67 4.24 4.42
CA CYS A 60 3.53 5.02 5.65
C CYS A 60 2.85 6.36 5.33
N PRO A 61 1.66 6.66 5.90
CA PRO A 61 1.06 7.98 5.74
C PRO A 61 1.88 9.09 6.42
N TYR A 62 2.77 8.74 7.37
CA TYR A 62 3.60 9.67 8.12
C TYR A 62 4.99 9.92 7.51
N ARG A 63 5.32 9.30 6.37
CA ARG A 63 6.66 9.44 5.77
C ARG A 63 6.82 10.72 4.93
N GLU A 64 5.73 11.31 4.47
CA GLU A 64 5.72 12.52 3.63
C GLU A 64 5.10 13.73 4.35
N THR A 65 5.30 13.89 5.65
CA THR A 65 4.98 15.16 6.34
C THR A 65 6.21 16.06 6.37
N GLU A 66 6.74 16.39 5.19
CA GLU A 66 7.62 17.55 4.97
C GLU A 66 6.93 18.45 3.93
N GLU A 67 5.67 18.82 4.18
CA GLU A 67 5.09 20.00 3.52
C GLU A 67 5.77 21.22 4.15
N SER A 68 6.92 21.59 3.59
CA SER A 68 7.56 22.88 3.83
C SER A 68 6.56 23.98 3.48
N PRO A 69 6.11 24.82 4.43
CA PRO A 69 5.31 25.98 4.07
C PRO A 69 6.20 26.93 3.27
N SER A 70 5.85 27.19 2.02
CA SER A 70 6.42 28.27 1.20
C SER A 70 5.49 29.47 1.20
#